data_AF-A0A0G0JZ63-F1
#
_entry.id   AF-A0A0G0JZ63-F1
#
_cell.length_a   1.000
_cell.length_b   1.000
_cell.length_c   1.000
_cell.angle_alpha   90.00
_cell.angle_beta   90.00
_cell.angle_gamma   90.00
#
_symmetry.space_group_name_H-M   'P 1'
#
loop_
_entity.id
_entity.type
_entity.pdbx_description
1 polymer ?
#
loop_
_entity_poly.entity_id
_entity_poly.type
_entity_poly.pdbx_seq_one_letter_code
_entity_poly.pdbx_strand_id
1 'polypeptide(L)' 'MKMSKLSLDALRRALNIRDLSNSAEGHHAMQLIVDEIVQSLQKTWACDVKIHRESPIVSM' A
#
# COMPACT_ATOMS: atom_id res chain seq x y z
N MET A 1 20.76 -7.47 22.28
CA MET A 1 20.61 -7.68 20.83
C MET A 1 21.97 -7.50 20.17
N LYS A 2 22.41 -8.39 19.27
CA LYS A 2 23.75 -8.34 18.66
C LYS A 2 23.67 -7.69 17.28
N MET A 3 24.22 -6.49 17.13
CA MET A 3 24.09 -5.67 15.90
C MET A 3 25.00 -6.19 14.78
N SER A 4 24.40 -6.68 13.70
CA SER A 4 25.07 -6.78 12.40
C SER A 4 25.14 -5.39 11.75
N LYS A 5 26.26 -5.06 11.10
CA LYS A 5 26.37 -3.85 10.27
C LYS A 5 25.81 -4.18 8.89
N LEU A 6 24.89 -3.35 8.39
CA LEU A 6 24.48 -3.41 6.97
C LEU A 6 25.68 -3.10 6.08
N SER A 7 25.77 -3.76 4.92
CA SER A 7 26.62 -3.26 3.83
C SER A 7 26.04 -1.95 3.30
N LEU A 8 26.88 -1.13 2.66
CA LEU A 8 26.45 0.15 2.13
C LEU A 8 25.29 -0.04 1.13
N ASP A 9 25.36 -1.06 0.28
CA ASP A 9 24.34 -1.41 -0.71
C ASP A 9 23.04 -1.95 -0.09
N ALA A 10 23.12 -2.69 1.02
CA ALA A 10 21.92 -3.15 1.74
C ALA A 10 21.19 -1.96 2.38
N LEU A 11 21.93 -1.02 2.98
CA LEU A 11 21.38 0.24 3.49
C LEU A 11 20.80 1.10 2.34
N ARG A 12 21.50 1.17 1.19
CA ARG A 12 21.05 1.92 0.01
C ARG A 12 19.78 1.33 -0.58
N ARG A 13 19.64 0.00 -0.63
CA ARG A 13 18.40 -0.68 -1.04
C ARG A 13 17.26 -0.44 -0.06
N ALA A 14 17.49 -0.54 1.25
CA ALA A 14 16.46 -0.28 2.25
C ALA A 14 15.87 1.13 2.12
N LEU A 15 16.72 2.15 1.88
CA LEU A 15 16.31 3.53 1.62
C LEU A 15 15.68 3.77 0.24
N ASN A 16 15.58 2.76 -0.62
CA ASN A 16 14.92 2.80 -1.94
C ASN A 16 13.69 1.86 -2.01
N ILE A 17 13.33 1.17 -0.93
CA ILE A 17 12.07 0.42 -0.88
C ILE A 17 10.94 1.42 -0.73
N ARG A 18 9.93 1.32 -1.59
CA ARG A 18 8.72 2.13 -1.49
C ARG A 18 7.89 1.70 -0.28
N ASP A 19 7.92 2.53 0.74
CA ASP A 19 7.02 2.55 1.89
C ASP A 19 5.59 2.91 1.37
N LEU A 20 4.47 2.36 1.87
CA LEU A 20 3.04 2.73 1.56
C LEU A 20 1.85 3.41 2.47
N SER A 21 1.50 3.79 3.77
CA SER A 21 1.61 3.78 5.33
C SER A 21 2.59 4.50 6.31
N ASN A 22 3.19 5.62 5.95
CA ASN A 22 2.85 6.85 6.62
C ASN A 22 1.62 7.36 5.86
N SER A 23 1.03 8.51 6.18
CA SER A 23 -0.12 8.98 5.41
C SER A 23 0.15 9.13 3.90
N ALA A 24 1.44 9.12 3.49
CA ALA A 24 1.89 8.73 2.16
C ALA A 24 2.44 7.28 2.09
N GLU A 25 3.49 6.94 2.85
CA GLU A 25 4.42 5.83 2.51
C GLU A 25 4.91 5.01 3.79
N GLY A 26 4.33 3.79 4.02
CA GLY A 26 4.48 2.55 4.89
C GLY A 26 3.74 1.22 4.37
N HIS A 27 2.40 1.09 4.37
CA HIS A 27 1.45 0.16 3.67
C HIS A 27 0.15 0.88 3.12
N HIS A 28 -0.34 0.66 1.90
CA HIS A 28 -1.22 1.61 1.14
C HIS A 28 -2.22 2.54 1.90
N ALA A 29 -1.83 3.78 2.18
CA ALA A 29 -2.74 4.87 2.54
C ALA A 29 -3.75 5.14 1.40
N MET A 30 -3.30 4.95 0.16
CA MET A 30 -4.13 4.94 -1.05
C MET A 30 -5.28 3.91 -1.01
N GLN A 31 -5.14 2.76 -0.34
CA GLN A 31 -6.25 1.79 -0.23
C GLN A 31 -7.34 2.33 0.69
N LEU A 32 -6.98 2.92 1.84
CA LEU A 32 -7.95 3.55 2.74
C LEU A 32 -8.73 4.69 2.05
N ILE A 33 -8.03 5.52 1.26
CA ILE A 33 -8.64 6.57 0.44
C ILE A 33 -9.57 5.98 -0.64
N VAL A 34 -9.15 4.92 -1.34
CA VAL A 34 -9.98 4.25 -2.35
C VAL A 34 -11.23 3.63 -1.73
N ASP A 35 -11.11 2.97 -0.58
CA ASP A 35 -12.24 2.34 0.10
C ASP A 35 -13.26 3.39 0.62
N GLU A 36 -12.80 4.58 1.05
CA GLU A 36 -13.65 5.72 1.43
C GLU A 36 -14.37 6.35 0.23
N ILE A 37 -13.66 6.54 -0.90
CA ILE A 37 -14.25 7.01 -2.17
C ILE A 37 -15.33 6.02 -2.63
N VAL A 38 -15.01 4.73 -2.72
CA VAL A 38 -15.92 3.68 -3.19
C VAL A 38 -17.22 3.66 -2.37
N GLN A 39 -17.12 3.73 -1.03
CA GLN A 39 -18.29 3.83 -0.16
C GLN A 39 -19.13 5.09 -0.39
N SER A 40 -18.48 6.23 -0.67
CA SER A 40 -19.15 7.51 -0.91
C SER A 40 -19.92 7.52 -2.24
N LEU A 41 -19.29 6.98 -3.30
CA LEU A 41 -19.93 6.81 -4.61
C LEU A 41 -21.11 5.80 -4.53
N GLN A 42 -20.93 4.69 -3.81
CA GLN A 42 -21.98 3.70 -3.60
C GLN A 42 -23.23 4.29 -2.94
N LYS A 43 -23.03 5.08 -1.86
CA LYS A 43 -24.12 5.77 -1.15
C LYS A 43 -24.81 6.82 -2.04
N THR A 44 -24.07 7.48 -2.93
CA THR A 44 -24.59 8.56 -3.79
C THR A 44 -25.51 8.04 -4.90
N TRP A 45 -25.20 6.88 -5.50
CA TRP A 45 -25.99 6.30 -6.59
C TRP A 45 -26.84 5.09 -6.19
N ALA A 46 -26.82 4.67 -4.92
CA ALA A 46 -27.58 3.54 -4.38
C ALA A 46 -27.44 2.25 -5.22
N CYS A 47 -26.21 1.95 -5.66
CA CYS A 47 -25.89 0.88 -6.59
C CYS A 47 -24.94 -0.18 -5.99
N ASP A 48 -24.78 -1.32 -6.67
CA ASP A 48 -23.85 -2.37 -6.25
C ASP A 48 -22.43 -2.11 -6.78
N VAL A 49 -21.46 -2.11 -5.87
CA VAL A 49 -20.03 -2.08 -6.22
C VAL A 49 -19.54 -3.49 -6.52
N LYS A 50 -18.89 -3.68 -7.67
CA LYS A 50 -18.16 -4.91 -8.02
C LYS A 50 -16.65 -4.65 -8.02
N ILE A 51 -15.95 -5.20 -7.04
CA ILE A 51 -14.50 -5.09 -6.93
C ILE A 51 -13.86 -6.25 -7.69
N HIS A 52 -13.16 -5.93 -8.77
CA HIS A 52 -12.32 -6.88 -9.50
C HIS A 52 -10.85 -6.64 -9.12
N ARG A 53 -10.20 -7.65 -8.52
CA ARG A 53 -8.75 -7.68 -8.30
C ARG A 53 -8.18 -8.79 -9.15
N GLU A 54 -7.37 -8.45 -10.15
CA GLU A 54 -6.55 -9.45 -10.85
C GLU A 54 -5.44 -9.98 -9.92
N SER A 55 -4.82 -11.09 -10.34
CA SER A 55 -3.75 -11.77 -9.60
C SER A 55 -2.67 -10.80 -9.11
N PRO A 56 -2.15 -10.96 -7.88
CA PRO A 56 -1.26 -9.98 -7.27
C PRO A 56 0.01 -9.78 -8.10
N ILE A 57 0.22 -8.55 -8.58
CA ILE A 57 1.38 -8.12 -9.37
C ILE A 57 2.68 -8.24 -8.55
N VAL A 58 2.57 -8.26 -7.22
CA VAL A 58 3.65 -8.55 -6.29
C VAL A 58 3.45 -9.96 -5.74
N SER A 59 4.33 -10.89 -6.11
CA SER A 59 4.43 -12.20 -5.44
C SER A 59 4.77 -12.00 -3.97
N MET A 60 4.17 -12.83 -3.10
CA MET A 60 4.56 -12.96 -1.68
C MET A 60 5.96 -13.58 -1.52
#